data_AF-A0A7S2E4V0-F1
#
_entry.id   AF-A0A7S2E4V0-F1
#
_cell.length_a   1.000
_cell.length_b   1.000
_cell.length_c   1.000
_cell.angle_alpha   90.00
_cell.angle_beta   90.00
_cell.angle_gamma   90.00
#
_symmetry.space_group_name_H-M   'P 1'
#
loop_
_entity.id
_entity.type
_entity.pdbx_description
1 polymer ?
#
loop_
_entity_poly.entity_id
_entity_poly.type
_entity_poly.pdbx_seq_one_letter_code
_entity_poly.pdbx_strand_id
1 'polypeptide(L)'
;MREAVKRIRQLLQEKKKGIRLDQLQREAMEGAGVSAAAVTDALHLLARNQAIRILAMADGGPQLVQLLNDSERKQSQNEAERLRGLTDQDRLVLQEIKKSGVDAITTKDLRFKSGNLPQQQLTKILKELEMRKLIKPVKSVNAGNVKKYMLYELVPSKEITGGPWYHEGEFDYGFINELKRVAEGYLAREHMATLTTFYTFIRDSGIIKGHSGLKMEHVESVLQSLVYDAKLQVGWKGARAMVRFEADPQAPICDALAACGHTHCRCSRRNSTATTAYIASPLSCTVSMSSSSRS
;
A
#
# COMPACT_ATOMS: atom_id res chain seq x y z
N MET A 1 17.73 -10.02 49.47
CA MET A 1 17.74 -10.02 47.99
C MET A 1 16.70 -10.96 47.37
N ARG A 2 16.63 -12.26 47.71
CA ARG A 2 15.60 -13.18 47.15
C ARG A 2 14.16 -12.75 47.44
N GLU A 3 13.89 -12.30 48.67
CA GLU A 3 12.57 -11.77 49.07
C GLU A 3 12.18 -10.50 48.29
N ALA A 4 13.15 -9.60 48.07
CA ALA A 4 12.94 -8.40 47.26
C ALA A 4 12.53 -8.74 45.82
N VAL A 5 13.21 -9.72 45.18
CA VAL A 5 12.87 -10.19 43.83
C VAL A 5 11.47 -10.80 43.77
N LYS A 6 11.09 -11.61 44.77
CA LYS A 6 9.77 -12.25 44.84
C LYS A 6 8.66 -11.21 44.95
N ARG A 7 8.84 -10.19 45.81
CA ARG A 7 7.88 -9.11 45.99
C ARG A 7 7.75 -8.21 44.76
N ILE A 8 8.87 -7.84 44.13
CA ILE A 8 8.87 -7.05 42.89
C ILE A 8 8.09 -7.77 41.79
N ARG A 9 8.29 -9.08 41.63
CA ARG A 9 7.51 -9.89 40.67
C ARG A 9 6.02 -9.89 40.99
N GLN A 10 5.64 -10.01 42.25
CA GLN A 10 4.23 -9.99 42.66
C GLN A 10 3.56 -8.64 42.34
N LEU A 11 4.18 -7.52 42.72
CA LEU A 11 3.65 -6.18 42.47
C LEU A 11 3.48 -5.91 40.96
N LEU A 12 4.47 -6.30 40.16
CA LEU A 12 4.42 -6.12 38.71
C LEU A 12 3.40 -7.07 38.04
N GLN A 13 3.11 -8.24 38.62
CA GLN A 13 2.04 -9.13 38.14
C GLN A 13 0.65 -8.54 38.38
N GLU A 14 0.45 -7.91 39.55
CA GLU A 14 -0.80 -7.25 39.92
C GLU A 14 -1.09 -6.03 39.02
N LYS A 15 -0.05 -5.25 38.67
CA LYS A 15 -0.16 -4.04 37.85
C LYS A 15 0.38 -4.25 36.43
N LYS A 16 -0.38 -4.96 35.58
CA LYS A 16 -0.06 -5.28 34.17
C LYS A 16 0.35 -4.09 33.29
N LYS A 17 -0.04 -2.85 33.64
CA LYS A 17 0.27 -1.64 32.86
C LYS A 17 1.66 -1.04 33.15
N GLY A 18 2.40 -1.59 34.12
CA GLY A 18 3.68 -1.06 34.59
C GLY A 18 3.54 -0.11 35.76
N ILE A 19 4.58 -0.05 36.61
CA ILE A 19 4.61 0.75 37.85
C ILE A 19 5.72 1.79 37.73
N ARG A 20 5.50 3.00 38.24
CA ARG A 20 6.56 4.01 38.38
C ARG A 20 7.67 3.49 39.29
N LEU A 21 8.93 3.74 38.94
CA LEU A 21 10.08 3.31 39.71
C LEU A 21 10.03 3.80 41.16
N ASP A 22 9.69 5.08 41.39
CA ASP A 22 9.58 5.67 42.75
C ASP A 22 8.44 5.07 43.58
N GLN A 23 7.37 4.61 42.91
CA GLN A 23 6.25 3.95 43.56
C GLN A 23 6.60 2.49 43.87
N LEU A 24 7.28 1.81 42.93
CA LEU A 24 7.76 0.45 43.09
C LEU A 24 8.76 0.34 44.24
N GLN A 25 9.69 1.30 44.36
CA GLN A 25 10.65 1.34 45.45
C GLN A 25 9.96 1.50 46.81
N ARG A 26 8.95 2.38 46.92
CA ARG A 26 8.18 2.55 48.17
C ARG A 26 7.38 1.31 48.55
N GLU A 27 6.57 0.78 47.63
CA GLU A 27 5.73 -0.42 47.87
C GLU A 27 6.58 -1.68 48.15
N ALA A 28 7.81 -1.75 47.61
CA ALA A 28 8.75 -2.83 47.88
C ALA A 28 9.46 -2.69 49.25
N MET A 29 9.66 -1.46 49.75
CA MET A 29 10.24 -1.22 51.08
C MET A 29 9.27 -1.55 52.21
N GLU A 30 8.00 -1.13 52.09
CA GLU A 30 6.97 -1.29 53.14
C GLU A 30 6.65 -2.76 53.46
N GLY A 31 6.75 -3.66 52.47
CA GLY A 31 6.30 -5.05 52.63
C GLY A 31 7.33 -6.04 53.20
N ALA A 32 8.61 -5.68 53.32
CA ALA A 32 9.65 -6.69 53.58
C ALA A 32 10.83 -6.26 54.48
N GLY A 33 10.87 -5.03 55.01
CA GLY A 33 12.01 -4.57 55.83
C GLY A 33 13.35 -4.60 55.08
N VAL A 34 13.30 -4.46 53.75
CA VAL A 34 14.46 -4.53 52.86
C VAL A 34 15.03 -3.14 52.65
N SER A 35 16.36 -3.00 52.71
CA SER A 35 17.04 -1.73 52.45
C SER A 35 16.83 -1.28 50.99
N ALA A 36 16.77 0.04 50.77
CA ALA A 36 16.61 0.62 49.44
C ALA A 36 17.66 0.10 48.43
N ALA A 37 18.91 -0.08 48.89
CA ALA A 37 20.00 -0.66 48.10
C ALA A 37 19.70 -2.09 47.62
N ALA A 38 19.11 -2.93 48.47
CA ALA A 38 18.78 -4.30 48.09
C ALA A 38 17.62 -4.37 47.07
N VAL A 39 16.74 -3.36 47.02
CA VAL A 39 15.69 -3.22 45.99
C VAL A 39 16.30 -2.78 44.66
N THR A 40 17.20 -1.79 44.67
CA THR A 40 17.92 -1.35 43.45
C THR A 40 18.80 -2.46 42.89
N ASP A 41 19.49 -3.22 43.73
CA ASP A 41 20.30 -4.36 43.28
C ASP A 41 19.43 -5.48 42.70
N ALA A 42 18.27 -5.76 43.31
CA ALA A 42 17.30 -6.71 42.78
C ALA A 42 16.74 -6.26 41.43
N LEU A 43 16.49 -4.96 41.25
CA LEU A 43 16.05 -4.39 39.97
C LEU A 43 17.15 -4.50 38.91
N HIS A 44 18.39 -4.16 39.23
CA HIS A 44 19.53 -4.32 38.31
C HIS A 44 19.72 -5.79 37.91
N LEU A 45 19.58 -6.72 38.85
CA LEU A 45 19.65 -8.16 38.58
C LEU A 45 18.51 -8.62 37.66
N LEU A 46 17.28 -8.18 37.91
CA LEU A 46 16.11 -8.50 37.09
C LEU A 46 16.21 -7.89 35.69
N ALA A 47 16.78 -6.68 35.57
CA ALA A 47 17.05 -6.03 34.29
C ALA A 47 18.14 -6.77 33.51
N ARG A 48 19.22 -7.19 34.18
CA ARG A 48 20.29 -8.01 33.58
C ARG A 48 19.77 -9.34 33.07
N ASN A 49 18.85 -9.97 33.80
CA ASN A 49 18.19 -11.21 33.39
C ASN A 49 17.01 -10.98 32.43
N GLN A 50 16.82 -9.76 31.93
CA GLN A 50 15.75 -9.37 30.99
C GLN A 50 14.34 -9.75 31.46
N ALA A 51 14.14 -9.86 32.77
CA ALA A 51 12.84 -10.17 33.36
C ALA A 51 11.92 -8.93 33.41
N ILE A 52 12.53 -7.73 33.44
CA ILE A 52 11.85 -6.45 33.49
C ILE A 52 12.38 -5.52 32.41
N ARG A 53 11.50 -4.65 31.89
CA ARG A 53 11.85 -3.53 31.02
C ARG A 53 11.70 -2.22 31.79
N ILE A 54 12.75 -1.42 31.82
CA ILE A 54 12.73 -0.06 32.37
C ILE A 54 12.58 0.90 31.20
N LEU A 55 11.47 1.62 31.15
CA LEU A 55 11.16 2.60 30.12
C LEU A 55 11.37 4.00 30.69
N ALA A 56 12.24 4.78 30.05
CA ALA A 56 12.30 6.22 30.26
C ALA A 56 11.22 6.88 29.39
N MET A 57 10.38 7.72 29.99
CA MET A 57 9.41 8.53 29.25
C MET A 57 10.16 9.65 28.50
N ALA A 58 9.66 10.04 27.31
CA ALA A 58 10.34 10.96 26.39
C ALA A 58 10.55 12.39 26.96
N ASP A 59 9.82 12.69 28.02
CA ASP A 59 9.62 13.97 28.67
C ASP A 59 10.50 14.15 29.92
N GLY A 60 11.50 13.29 30.11
CA GLY A 60 12.34 13.28 31.32
C GLY A 60 11.57 12.85 32.58
N GLY A 61 10.36 12.31 32.39
CA GLY A 61 9.46 11.86 33.43
C GLY A 61 9.89 10.56 34.12
N PRO A 62 9.17 10.17 35.19
CA PRO A 62 9.54 9.04 36.04
C PRO A 62 9.58 7.73 35.24
N GLN A 63 10.65 6.94 35.44
CA GLN A 63 10.85 5.66 34.77
C GLN A 63 9.73 4.68 35.12
N LEU A 64 9.23 3.95 34.10
CA LEU A 64 8.23 2.90 34.27
C LEU A 64 8.91 1.53 34.23
N VAL A 65 8.56 0.65 35.16
CA VAL A 65 9.02 -0.73 35.22
C VAL A 65 7.86 -1.64 34.83
N GLN A 66 8.07 -2.47 33.81
CA GLN A 66 7.12 -3.49 33.36
C GLN A 66 7.75 -4.89 33.45
N LEU A 67 7.00 -5.87 33.96
CA LEU A 67 7.38 -7.27 33.80
C LEU A 67 7.20 -7.66 32.34
N LEU A 68 8.20 -8.35 31.80
CA LEU A 68 8.11 -8.95 30.47
C LEU A 68 7.61 -10.39 30.61
N ASN A 69 6.61 -10.74 29.82
CA ASN A 69 6.19 -12.11 29.60
C ASN A 69 7.25 -12.87 28.78
N ASP A 70 7.24 -14.20 28.80
CA ASP A 70 8.25 -15.00 28.10
C ASP A 70 8.25 -14.78 26.57
N SER A 71 7.11 -14.44 25.98
CA SER A 71 6.99 -14.02 24.57
C SER A 71 7.69 -12.68 24.31
N GLU A 72 7.47 -11.70 25.18
CA GLU A 72 8.06 -10.35 25.08
C GLU A 72 9.57 -10.36 25.35
N ARG A 73 10.05 -11.29 26.20
CA ARG A 73 11.49 -11.53 26.40
C ARG A 73 12.16 -12.02 25.14
N LYS A 74 11.58 -13.03 24.47
CA LYS A 74 12.09 -13.56 23.19
C LYS A 74 12.04 -12.50 22.10
N GLN A 75 11.00 -11.69 22.03
CA GLN A 75 10.90 -10.58 21.09
C GLN A 75 11.96 -9.51 21.35
N SER A 76 12.17 -9.13 22.61
CA SER A 76 13.20 -8.16 22.99
C SER A 76 14.61 -8.69 22.72
N GLN A 77 14.84 -10.00 22.92
CA GLN A 77 16.10 -10.66 22.57
C GLN A 77 16.35 -10.67 21.06
N ASN A 78 15.35 -11.06 20.27
CA ASN A 78 15.45 -11.05 18.81
C ASN A 78 15.68 -9.63 18.27
N GLU A 79 14.98 -8.63 18.81
CA GLU A 79 15.21 -7.24 18.41
C GLU A 79 16.60 -6.77 18.84
N ALA A 80 17.03 -7.07 20.06
CA ALA A 80 18.38 -6.75 20.52
C ALA A 80 19.45 -7.40 19.63
N GLU A 81 19.27 -8.67 19.22
CA GLU A 81 20.17 -9.38 18.30
C GLU A 81 20.20 -8.76 16.90
N ARG A 82 19.03 -8.40 16.36
CA ARG A 82 18.93 -7.66 15.09
C ARG A 82 19.64 -6.30 15.16
N LEU A 83 19.67 -5.71 16.36
CA LEU A 83 20.32 -4.44 16.63
C LEU A 83 21.79 -4.56 17.11
N ARG A 84 22.34 -5.76 17.23
CA ARG A 84 23.74 -5.97 17.64
C ARG A 84 24.70 -5.52 16.54
N GLY A 85 25.76 -4.84 16.95
CA GLY A 85 26.82 -4.37 16.04
C GLY A 85 26.37 -3.27 15.06
N LEU A 86 25.33 -2.50 15.40
CA LEU A 86 25.07 -1.21 14.77
C LEU A 86 25.78 -0.11 15.55
N THR A 87 26.36 0.84 14.82
CA THR A 87 26.94 2.06 15.42
C THR A 87 25.82 2.97 15.93
N ASP A 88 26.17 3.94 16.78
CA ASP A 88 25.19 4.88 17.34
C ASP A 88 24.53 5.73 16.24
N GLN A 89 25.25 6.02 15.16
CA GLN A 89 24.68 6.72 14.00
C GLN A 89 23.67 5.85 13.24
N ASP A 90 23.95 4.57 13.04
CA ASP A 90 23.01 3.67 12.35
C ASP A 90 21.72 3.50 13.17
N ARG A 91 21.85 3.44 14.50
CA ARG A 91 20.71 3.39 15.42
C ARG A 91 19.85 4.64 15.30
N LEU A 92 20.46 5.82 15.19
CA LEU A 92 19.76 7.08 15.05
C LEU A 92 19.01 7.16 13.71
N VAL A 93 19.66 6.76 12.61
CA VAL A 93 19.04 6.65 11.29
C VAL A 93 17.85 5.68 11.32
N LEU A 94 18.03 4.50 11.91
CA LEU A 94 16.97 3.51 12.04
C LEU A 94 15.80 4.03 12.90
N GLN A 95 16.08 4.76 13.98
CA GLN A 95 15.06 5.37 14.81
C GLN A 95 14.21 6.39 14.03
N GLU A 96 14.83 7.19 13.17
CA GLU A 96 14.10 8.16 12.36
C GLU A 96 13.24 7.50 11.27
N ILE A 97 13.72 6.40 10.69
CA ILE A 97 12.92 5.57 9.77
C ILE A 97 11.74 4.94 10.53
N LYS A 98 11.96 4.44 11.76
CA LYS A 98 10.89 3.91 12.62
C LYS A 98 9.80 4.95 12.90
N LYS A 99 10.18 6.20 13.19
CA LYS A 99 9.23 7.30 13.42
C LYS A 99 8.39 7.64 12.18
N SER A 100 8.97 7.48 10.99
CA SER A 100 8.30 7.82 9.72
C SER A 100 7.24 6.79 9.31
N GLY A 101 7.29 5.57 9.84
CA GLY A 101 6.23 4.58 9.70
C GLY A 101 5.83 4.28 8.25
N VAL A 102 4.56 4.55 7.92
CA VAL A 102 3.95 4.25 6.61
C VAL A 102 4.36 5.24 5.54
N ASP A 103 4.57 6.52 5.87
CA ASP A 103 4.81 7.60 4.91
C ASP A 103 6.17 7.51 4.20
N ALA A 104 7.07 6.70 4.79
CA ALA A 104 8.46 6.49 4.41
C ALA A 104 9.26 7.81 4.36
N ILE A 105 10.58 7.73 4.50
CA ILE A 105 11.44 8.93 4.55
C ILE A 105 12.35 9.04 3.34
N THR A 106 12.51 10.26 2.81
CA THR A 106 13.46 10.53 1.72
C THR A 106 14.88 10.67 2.25
N THR A 107 15.88 10.43 1.41
CA THR A 107 17.30 10.60 1.81
C THR A 107 17.62 12.03 2.26
N LYS A 108 16.95 13.04 1.68
CA LYS A 108 17.13 14.45 2.04
C LYS A 108 16.64 14.73 3.46
N ASP A 109 15.42 14.28 3.76
CA ASP A 109 14.82 14.46 5.08
C ASP A 109 15.57 13.64 6.14
N LEU A 110 15.97 12.43 5.78
CA LEU A 110 16.74 11.56 6.67
C LEU A 110 18.07 12.19 7.06
N ARG A 111 18.75 12.85 6.12
CA ARG A 111 19.99 13.60 6.40
C ARG A 111 19.73 14.77 7.35
N PHE A 112 18.67 15.55 7.13
CA PHE A 112 18.34 16.69 7.98
C PHE A 112 18.02 16.25 9.41
N LYS A 113 17.18 15.22 9.56
CA LYS A 113 16.72 14.72 10.86
C LYS A 113 17.77 13.90 11.62
N SER A 114 18.74 13.29 10.92
CA SER A 114 19.77 12.46 11.54
C SER A 114 21.03 13.24 11.99
N GLY A 115 20.93 14.57 12.14
CA GLY A 115 22.07 15.41 12.57
C GLY A 115 23.02 15.83 11.45
N ASN A 116 22.51 15.95 10.20
CA ASN A 116 23.25 16.41 9.02
C ASN A 116 24.51 15.57 8.69
N LEU A 117 24.34 14.25 8.65
CA LEU A 117 25.41 13.33 8.28
C LEU A 117 25.90 13.56 6.84
N PRO A 118 27.20 13.33 6.55
CA PRO A 118 27.73 13.32 5.20
C PRO A 118 27.01 12.29 4.31
N GLN A 119 26.71 12.66 3.06
CA GLN A 119 25.94 11.82 2.12
C GLN A 119 26.59 10.43 1.90
N GLN A 120 27.92 10.37 1.83
CA GLN A 120 28.64 9.11 1.66
C GLN A 120 28.44 8.16 2.85
N GLN A 121 28.47 8.70 4.06
CA GLN A 121 28.26 7.93 5.28
C GLN A 121 26.82 7.42 5.33
N LEU A 122 25.83 8.30 5.11
CA LEU A 122 24.41 7.89 5.08
C LEU A 122 24.14 6.77 4.06
N THR A 123 24.79 6.82 2.90
CA THR A 123 24.65 5.78 1.88
C THR A 123 25.23 4.43 2.31
N LYS A 124 26.34 4.41 3.06
CA LYS A 124 26.91 3.18 3.63
C LYS A 124 25.97 2.58 4.67
N ILE A 125 25.47 3.41 5.60
CA ILE A 125 24.52 3.02 6.65
C ILE A 125 23.27 2.39 6.03
N LEU A 126 22.67 3.05 5.04
CA LEU A 126 21.46 2.55 4.37
C LEU A 126 21.70 1.19 3.71
N LYS A 127 22.86 0.98 3.07
CA LYS A 127 23.22 -0.32 2.46
C LYS A 127 23.38 -1.40 3.53
N GLU A 128 24.03 -1.11 4.65
CA GLU A 128 24.19 -2.06 5.74
C GLU A 128 22.84 -2.44 6.38
N LEU A 129 21.96 -1.45 6.59
CA LEU A 129 20.60 -1.67 7.10
C LEU A 129 19.73 -2.48 6.13
N GLU A 130 19.89 -2.27 4.83
CA GLU A 130 19.21 -3.01 3.76
C GLU A 130 19.72 -4.46 3.68
N MET A 131 21.04 -4.66 3.74
CA MET A 131 21.66 -6.00 3.79
C MET A 131 21.15 -6.83 4.97
N ARG A 132 20.95 -6.19 6.13
CA ARG A 132 20.41 -6.82 7.34
C ARG A 132 18.87 -6.98 7.32
N LYS A 133 18.19 -6.57 6.25
CA LYS A 133 16.72 -6.61 6.10
C LYS A 133 15.97 -5.88 7.23
N LEU A 134 16.54 -4.79 7.74
CA LEU A 134 15.86 -3.93 8.73
C LEU A 134 15.00 -2.87 8.03
N ILE A 135 15.50 -2.38 6.89
CA ILE A 135 14.82 -1.40 6.06
C ILE A 135 14.64 -1.96 4.65
N LYS A 136 13.72 -1.35 3.90
CA LYS A 136 13.57 -1.59 2.47
C LYS A 136 13.38 -0.29 1.70
N PRO A 137 13.90 -0.21 0.47
CA PRO A 137 13.64 0.91 -0.42
C PRO A 137 12.23 0.82 -1.02
N VAL A 138 11.54 1.94 -1.10
CA VAL A 138 10.25 2.09 -1.79
C VAL A 138 10.33 3.29 -2.71
N LYS A 139 9.86 3.13 -3.95
CA LYS A 139 9.71 4.24 -4.89
C LYS A 139 8.34 4.87 -4.67
N SER A 140 8.32 6.18 -4.45
CA SER A 140 7.09 6.94 -4.28
C SER A 140 6.63 7.48 -5.62
N VAL A 141 5.47 7.03 -6.12
CA VAL A 141 4.97 7.47 -7.44
C VAL A 141 4.40 8.89 -7.40
N ASN A 142 3.72 9.27 -6.30
CA ASN A 142 3.11 10.60 -6.15
C ASN A 142 4.11 11.76 -6.14
N ALA A 143 5.38 11.49 -5.81
CA ALA A 143 6.42 12.50 -5.65
C ALA A 143 7.47 12.43 -6.77
N GLY A 144 7.11 11.93 -7.96
CA GLY A 144 8.03 11.85 -9.10
C GLY A 144 9.08 10.74 -8.95
N ASN A 145 8.68 9.55 -8.54
CA ASN A 145 9.53 8.36 -8.41
C ASN A 145 10.74 8.52 -7.46
N VAL A 146 10.58 9.37 -6.44
CA VAL A 146 11.62 9.57 -5.43
C VAL A 146 11.77 8.31 -4.57
N LYS A 147 13.03 7.88 -4.40
CA LYS A 147 13.39 6.77 -3.51
C LYS A 147 13.20 7.19 -2.05
N LYS A 148 12.34 6.45 -1.35
CA LYS A 148 12.10 6.53 0.09
C LYS A 148 12.54 5.24 0.77
N TYR A 149 12.74 5.30 2.09
CA TYR A 149 13.05 4.14 2.91
C TYR A 149 11.99 3.95 3.98
N MET A 150 11.64 2.69 4.23
CA MET A 150 10.69 2.29 5.28
C MET A 150 11.18 1.04 5.99
N LEU A 151 10.53 0.68 7.09
CA LEU A 151 10.80 -0.57 7.78
C LEU A 151 10.45 -1.78 6.91
N TYR A 152 11.24 -2.85 7.05
CA TYR A 152 11.03 -4.07 6.27
C TYR A 152 9.64 -4.70 6.51
N GLU A 153 9.21 -4.69 7.76
CA GLU A 153 7.97 -5.31 8.25
C GLU A 153 6.69 -4.57 7.83
N LEU A 154 6.80 -3.28 7.51
CA LEU A 154 5.65 -2.45 7.15
C LEU A 154 5.29 -2.60 5.68
N VAL A 155 4.01 -2.54 5.35
CA VAL A 155 3.53 -2.55 3.95
C VAL A 155 3.30 -1.09 3.51
N PRO A 156 3.83 -0.64 2.35
CA PRO A 156 3.61 0.72 1.89
C PRO A 156 2.13 0.95 1.57
N SER A 157 1.64 2.17 1.79
CA SER A 157 0.27 2.53 1.45
C SER A 157 0.08 2.58 -0.07
N LYS A 158 -1.19 2.46 -0.51
CA LYS A 158 -1.57 2.59 -1.92
C LYS A 158 -1.20 3.97 -2.48
N GLU A 159 -1.26 5.01 -1.64
CA GLU A 159 -0.92 6.38 -2.03
C GLU A 159 0.57 6.55 -2.39
N ILE A 160 1.46 5.78 -1.76
CA ILE A 160 2.89 5.83 -2.07
C ILE A 160 3.21 4.99 -3.31
N THR A 161 2.54 3.83 -3.44
CA THR A 161 2.84 2.83 -4.49
C THR A 161 2.06 3.07 -5.79
N GLY A 162 0.94 3.80 -5.75
CA GLY A 162 0.09 4.07 -6.92
C GLY A 162 -0.96 3.00 -7.25
N GLY A 163 -1.03 1.92 -6.47
CA GLY A 163 -1.91 0.79 -6.75
C GLY A 163 -1.32 -0.21 -7.76
N PRO A 164 -2.12 -1.16 -8.27
CA PRO A 164 -1.63 -2.30 -9.06
C PRO A 164 -1.23 -1.94 -10.50
N TRP A 165 -1.52 -0.72 -10.94
CA TRP A 165 -1.21 -0.20 -12.27
C TRP A 165 0.23 0.28 -12.41
N TYR A 166 0.98 0.33 -11.30
CA TYR A 166 2.38 0.72 -11.31
C TYR A 166 3.29 -0.50 -11.15
N HIS A 167 4.28 -0.60 -12.02
CA HIS A 167 5.35 -1.58 -11.94
C HIS A 167 6.68 -0.85 -11.84
N GLU A 168 7.47 -1.15 -10.80
CA GLU A 168 8.77 -0.50 -10.55
C GLU A 168 8.77 1.04 -10.51
N GLY A 169 7.62 1.66 -10.24
CA GLY A 169 7.45 3.12 -10.21
C GLY A 169 6.99 3.73 -11.53
N GLU A 170 6.80 2.93 -12.58
CA GLU A 170 6.26 3.40 -13.85
C GLU A 170 4.81 2.91 -14.02
N PHE A 171 3.98 3.74 -14.64
CA PHE A 171 2.60 3.37 -14.92
C PHE A 171 2.56 2.43 -16.12
N ASP A 172 2.01 1.24 -15.93
CA ASP A 172 2.01 0.18 -16.93
C ASP A 172 0.83 0.32 -17.90
N TYR A 173 0.98 1.26 -18.84
CA TYR A 173 0.00 1.44 -19.93
C TYR A 173 -0.15 0.18 -20.79
N GLY A 174 0.94 -0.58 -20.98
CA GLY A 174 0.94 -1.79 -21.81
C GLY A 174 0.03 -2.86 -21.22
N PHE A 175 0.16 -3.10 -19.91
CA PHE A 175 -0.69 -4.05 -19.19
C PHE A 175 -2.17 -3.66 -19.23
N ILE A 176 -2.49 -2.38 -19.01
CA ILE A 176 -3.89 -1.91 -19.05
C ILE A 176 -4.48 -2.08 -20.45
N ASN A 177 -3.72 -1.76 -21.50
CA ASN A 177 -4.18 -1.93 -22.88
C ASN A 177 -4.35 -3.40 -23.26
N GLU A 178 -3.47 -4.28 -22.78
CA GLU A 178 -3.63 -5.72 -22.98
C GLU A 178 -4.87 -6.25 -22.25
N LEU A 179 -5.13 -5.79 -21.02
CA LEU A 179 -6.34 -6.15 -20.28
C LEU A 179 -7.61 -5.67 -21.00
N LYS A 180 -7.59 -4.45 -21.56
CA LYS A 180 -8.66 -3.93 -22.41
C LYS A 180 -8.89 -4.82 -23.65
N ARG A 181 -7.82 -5.16 -24.36
CA ARG A 181 -7.86 -6.02 -25.56
C ARG A 181 -8.46 -7.39 -25.25
N VAL A 182 -8.08 -7.99 -24.13
CA VAL A 182 -8.60 -9.28 -23.67
C VAL A 182 -10.07 -9.18 -23.25
N ALA A 183 -10.47 -8.07 -22.61
CA ALA A 183 -11.87 -7.82 -22.28
C ALA A 183 -12.75 -7.73 -23.53
N GLU A 184 -12.31 -6.96 -24.52
CA GLU A 184 -13.00 -6.83 -25.81
C GLU A 184 -13.10 -8.19 -26.52
N GLY A 185 -12.00 -8.95 -26.59
CA GLY A 185 -11.98 -10.26 -27.23
C GLY A 185 -12.86 -11.31 -26.52
N TYR A 186 -12.95 -11.25 -25.19
CA TYR A 186 -13.85 -12.12 -24.42
C TYR A 186 -15.32 -11.78 -24.68
N LEU A 187 -15.67 -10.50 -24.63
CA LEU A 187 -17.04 -10.01 -24.83
C LEU A 187 -17.52 -10.15 -26.28
N ALA A 188 -16.62 -10.11 -27.26
CA ALA A 188 -16.95 -10.40 -28.65
C ALA A 188 -17.39 -11.86 -28.88
N ARG A 189 -16.96 -12.80 -28.03
CA ARG A 189 -17.29 -14.24 -28.16
C ARG A 189 -18.51 -14.63 -27.33
N GLU A 190 -18.56 -14.20 -26.08
CA GLU A 190 -19.62 -14.57 -25.15
C GLU A 190 -20.84 -13.64 -25.23
N HIS A 191 -20.73 -12.52 -25.97
CA HIS A 191 -21.70 -11.42 -26.11
C HIS A 191 -22.09 -10.69 -24.81
N MET A 192 -22.01 -11.36 -23.66
CA MET A 192 -22.34 -10.86 -22.32
C MET A 192 -21.39 -11.42 -21.27
N ALA A 193 -20.96 -10.60 -20.31
CA ALA A 193 -20.20 -11.06 -19.15
C ALA A 193 -20.58 -10.32 -17.86
N THR A 194 -20.50 -11.01 -16.74
CA THR A 194 -20.51 -10.39 -15.40
C THR A 194 -19.07 -10.08 -14.96
N LEU A 195 -18.89 -9.10 -14.09
CA LEU A 195 -17.57 -8.77 -13.53
C LEU A 195 -16.87 -9.99 -12.89
N THR A 196 -17.62 -10.81 -12.15
CA THR A 196 -17.08 -12.00 -11.49
C THR A 196 -16.59 -13.05 -12.48
N THR A 197 -17.36 -13.33 -13.53
CA THR A 197 -17.00 -14.30 -14.57
C THR A 197 -15.78 -13.84 -15.36
N PHE A 198 -15.68 -12.53 -15.63
CA PHE A 198 -14.53 -11.97 -16.30
C PHE A 198 -13.27 -11.99 -15.41
N TYR A 199 -13.41 -11.67 -14.11
CA TYR A 199 -12.31 -11.76 -13.17
C TYR A 199 -11.75 -13.19 -13.04
N THR A 200 -12.62 -14.20 -13.01
CA THR A 200 -12.17 -15.61 -13.02
C THR A 200 -11.45 -15.95 -14.32
N PHE A 201 -11.95 -15.50 -15.46
CA PHE A 201 -11.29 -15.70 -16.76
C PHE A 201 -9.90 -15.06 -16.83
N ILE A 202 -9.72 -13.83 -16.33
CA ILE A 202 -8.40 -13.17 -16.30
C ILE A 202 -7.44 -13.95 -15.39
N ARG A 203 -7.92 -14.48 -14.27
CA ARG A 203 -7.12 -15.30 -13.36
C ARG A 203 -6.67 -16.60 -14.03
N ASP A 204 -7.59 -17.26 -14.73
CA ASP A 204 -7.35 -18.55 -15.37
C ASP A 204 -6.49 -18.43 -16.65
N SER A 205 -6.61 -17.31 -17.37
CA SER A 205 -5.74 -16.99 -18.52
C SER A 205 -4.29 -16.69 -18.14
N GLY A 206 -4.00 -16.48 -16.85
CA GLY A 206 -2.64 -16.31 -16.34
C GLY A 206 -2.03 -14.92 -16.61
N ILE A 207 -2.82 -13.97 -17.11
CA ILE A 207 -2.40 -12.58 -17.35
C ILE A 207 -1.99 -11.88 -16.03
N ILE A 208 -2.55 -12.31 -14.90
CA ILE A 208 -2.30 -11.75 -13.56
C ILE A 208 -0.92 -12.14 -12.98
N LYS A 209 -0.21 -13.12 -13.58
CA LYS A 209 1.01 -13.70 -12.96
C LYS A 209 2.13 -12.69 -12.70
N GLY A 210 2.16 -11.56 -13.40
CA GLY A 210 3.10 -10.45 -13.17
C GLY A 210 2.64 -9.38 -12.18
N HIS A 211 1.34 -9.27 -11.88
CA HIS A 211 0.76 -8.18 -11.07
C HIS A 211 0.03 -8.75 -9.85
N SER A 212 0.77 -9.01 -8.77
CA SER A 212 0.29 -9.67 -7.54
C SER A 212 -0.64 -8.83 -6.64
N GLY A 213 -1.44 -7.93 -7.20
CA GLY A 213 -2.31 -7.01 -6.45
C GLY A 213 -3.66 -6.71 -7.10
N LEU A 214 -4.01 -7.37 -8.21
CA LEU A 214 -5.22 -7.07 -8.97
C LEU A 214 -6.48 -7.64 -8.26
N LYS A 215 -7.24 -6.74 -7.65
CA LYS A 215 -8.58 -6.98 -7.07
C LYS A 215 -9.69 -6.76 -8.10
N MET A 216 -10.89 -7.23 -7.77
CA MET A 216 -12.10 -7.03 -8.57
C MET A 216 -12.39 -5.55 -8.88
N GLU A 217 -12.18 -4.65 -7.91
CA GLU A 217 -12.34 -3.19 -8.06
C GLU A 217 -11.51 -2.62 -9.22
N HIS A 218 -10.30 -3.16 -9.42
CA HIS A 218 -9.40 -2.68 -10.46
C HIS A 218 -9.84 -3.12 -11.86
N VAL A 219 -10.34 -4.36 -11.97
CA VAL A 219 -10.91 -4.86 -13.21
C VAL A 219 -12.19 -4.10 -13.57
N GLU A 220 -13.01 -3.75 -12.57
CA GLU A 220 -14.19 -2.91 -12.77
C GLU A 220 -13.83 -1.58 -13.42
N SER A 221 -12.82 -0.88 -12.89
CA SER A 221 -12.37 0.40 -13.42
C SER A 221 -11.92 0.30 -14.89
N VAL A 222 -11.26 -0.80 -15.27
CA VAL A 222 -10.86 -1.02 -16.67
C VAL A 222 -12.07 -1.27 -17.56
N LEU A 223 -13.03 -2.09 -17.12
CA LEU A 223 -14.27 -2.30 -17.88
C LEU A 223 -15.08 -1.02 -18.00
N GLN A 224 -15.19 -0.22 -16.94
CA GLN A 224 -15.82 1.10 -16.99
C GLN A 224 -15.12 2.02 -17.99
N SER A 225 -13.79 2.01 -18.08
CA SER A 225 -13.08 2.78 -19.10
C SER A 225 -13.47 2.38 -20.53
N LEU A 226 -13.73 1.11 -20.78
CA LEU A 226 -14.24 0.64 -22.08
C LEU A 226 -15.69 1.05 -22.35
N VAL A 227 -16.49 1.21 -21.29
CA VAL A 227 -17.84 1.78 -21.37
C VAL A 227 -17.77 3.26 -21.74
N TYR A 228 -16.83 4.02 -21.14
CA TYR A 228 -16.57 5.41 -21.51
C TYR A 228 -16.04 5.53 -22.95
N ASP A 229 -15.24 4.56 -23.41
CA ASP A 229 -14.76 4.49 -24.79
C ASP A 229 -15.88 4.06 -25.79
N ALA A 230 -17.13 3.89 -25.32
CA ALA A 230 -18.30 3.45 -26.10
C ALA A 230 -18.11 2.08 -26.81
N LYS A 231 -17.21 1.24 -26.29
CA LYS A 231 -16.97 -0.11 -26.81
C LYS A 231 -17.85 -1.15 -26.12
N LEU A 232 -18.18 -0.91 -24.85
CA LEU A 232 -19.03 -1.75 -24.04
C LEU A 232 -20.25 -0.96 -23.55
N GLN A 233 -21.34 -1.66 -23.32
CA GLN A 233 -22.54 -1.13 -22.68
C GLN A 233 -22.79 -1.86 -21.36
N VAL A 234 -23.38 -1.16 -20.39
CA VAL A 234 -23.78 -1.75 -19.11
C VAL A 234 -25.26 -2.15 -19.15
N GLY A 235 -25.50 -3.46 -19.10
CA GLY A 235 -26.84 -4.04 -18.97
C GLY A 235 -27.19 -4.29 -17.50
N TRP A 236 -28.46 -4.09 -17.15
CA TRP A 236 -29.00 -4.41 -15.83
C TRP A 236 -29.97 -5.57 -15.96
N LYS A 237 -29.80 -6.66 -15.19
CA LYS A 237 -30.76 -7.79 -15.20
C LYS A 237 -31.36 -8.05 -13.82
N GLY A 238 -32.69 -7.95 -13.74
CA GLY A 238 -33.52 -8.44 -12.63
C GLY A 238 -33.50 -7.64 -11.33
N ALA A 239 -34.31 -8.06 -10.35
CA ALA A 239 -34.59 -7.37 -9.08
C ALA A 239 -33.38 -7.17 -8.13
N ARG A 240 -32.19 -7.71 -8.46
CA ARG A 240 -30.95 -7.56 -7.69
C ARG A 240 -29.84 -6.78 -8.41
N ALA A 241 -30.15 -6.10 -9.53
CA ALA A 241 -29.25 -5.15 -10.21
C ALA A 241 -27.82 -5.70 -10.42
N MET A 242 -27.70 -6.88 -11.04
CA MET A 242 -26.39 -7.41 -11.42
C MET A 242 -25.90 -6.71 -12.69
N VAL A 243 -24.77 -5.98 -12.58
CA VAL A 243 -24.14 -5.27 -13.70
C VAL A 243 -23.56 -6.28 -14.68
N ARG A 244 -23.96 -6.18 -15.94
CA ARG A 244 -23.43 -6.96 -17.06
C ARG A 244 -22.76 -6.02 -18.04
N PHE A 245 -21.71 -6.51 -18.67
CA PHE A 245 -21.05 -5.83 -19.77
C PHE A 245 -21.45 -6.54 -21.06
N GLU A 246 -21.95 -5.78 -22.01
CA GLU A 246 -22.37 -6.25 -23.33
C GLU A 246 -21.50 -5.54 -24.37
N ALA A 247 -21.07 -6.27 -25.40
CA ALA A 247 -20.38 -5.65 -26.53
C ALA A 247 -21.38 -4.78 -27.30
N ASP A 248 -21.00 -3.55 -27.65
CA ASP A 248 -21.92 -2.66 -28.39
C ASP A 248 -22.15 -3.21 -29.81
N PRO A 249 -23.40 -3.55 -30.19
CA PRO A 249 -23.71 -4.04 -31.54
C PRO A 249 -23.51 -2.97 -32.64
N GLN A 250 -23.32 -1.70 -32.29
CA GLN A 250 -23.06 -0.58 -33.21
C GLN A 250 -21.63 -0.05 -33.16
N ALA A 251 -20.72 -0.66 -32.39
CA ALA A 251 -19.32 -0.27 -32.42
C ALA A 251 -18.82 -0.35 -33.87
N PRO A 252 -18.29 0.76 -34.44
CA PRO A 252 -17.69 0.67 -35.76
C PRO A 252 -16.55 -0.34 -35.67
N ILE A 253 -16.60 -1.36 -36.52
CA ILE A 253 -15.48 -2.26 -36.75
C ILE A 253 -14.39 -1.39 -37.37
N CYS A 254 -13.59 -0.74 -36.53
CA CYS A 254 -12.44 0.03 -36.96
C CYS A 254 -11.31 -0.95 -37.28
N ASP A 255 -11.49 -1.78 -38.30
CA ASP A 255 -10.37 -2.43 -38.99
C ASP A 255 -9.61 -1.35 -39.75
N ALA A 256 -8.75 -0.63 -39.05
CA ALA A 256 -7.77 0.22 -39.70
C ALA A 256 -6.64 -0.68 -40.20
N LEU A 257 -6.60 -0.97 -41.51
CA LEU A 257 -5.47 -0.62 -42.40
C LEU A 257 -5.47 -1.43 -43.71
N ALA A 258 -5.21 -0.70 -44.79
CA ALA A 258 -4.76 -1.14 -46.11
C ALA A 258 -5.80 -1.73 -47.07
N ALA A 259 -6.58 -0.86 -47.71
CA ALA A 259 -6.73 -0.79 -49.18
C ALA A 259 -7.93 0.07 -49.58
N CYS A 260 -7.76 1.39 -49.69
CA CYS A 260 -8.60 2.15 -50.62
C CYS A 260 -7.96 3.51 -50.91
N GLY A 261 -7.05 3.53 -51.87
CA GLY A 261 -6.49 4.75 -52.45
C GLY A 261 -7.44 5.41 -53.44
N HIS A 262 -8.71 5.62 -53.10
CA HIS A 262 -9.66 6.35 -53.96
C HIS A 262 -10.49 7.34 -53.14
N THR A 263 -10.27 8.62 -53.45
CA THR A 263 -11.07 9.78 -53.04
C THR A 263 -12.46 9.69 -53.67
N HIS A 264 -13.39 8.96 -53.04
CA HIS A 264 -14.84 9.19 -53.03
C HIS A 264 -15.53 7.95 -52.44
N CYS A 265 -15.70 7.91 -51.12
CA CYS A 265 -16.60 6.93 -50.50
C CYS A 265 -17.89 7.63 -50.07
N ARG A 266 -18.93 7.47 -50.90
CA ARG A 266 -20.28 7.98 -50.65
C ARG A 266 -20.99 6.96 -49.75
N CYS A 267 -21.06 7.24 -48.44
CA CYS A 267 -21.80 6.41 -47.50
C CYS A 267 -23.31 6.45 -47.82
N SER A 268 -23.80 5.45 -48.57
CA SER A 268 -25.23 5.23 -48.77
C SER A 268 -25.81 4.56 -47.53
N ARG A 269 -26.55 5.32 -46.72
CA ARG A 269 -27.46 4.79 -45.71
C ARG A 269 -28.58 4.01 -46.42
N ARG A 270 -28.69 2.70 -46.19
CA ARG A 270 -29.98 1.99 -46.26
C ARG A 270 -30.34 1.54 -44.84
N ASN A 271 -31.26 2.26 -44.21
CA ASN A 271 -31.99 1.77 -43.05
C ASN A 271 -33.17 0.94 -43.55
N SER A 272 -33.17 -0.37 -43.28
CA SER A 272 -34.40 -1.15 -43.21
C SER A 272 -34.81 -1.27 -41.73
N THR A 273 -35.98 -0.72 -41.44
CA THR A 273 -36.94 -1.18 -40.42
C THR A 273 -36.40 -1.49 -39.02
N ALA A 274 -36.51 -0.50 -38.12
CA ALA A 274 -36.79 -0.77 -36.72
C ALA A 274 -37.58 0.40 -36.11
N THR A 275 -38.85 0.12 -35.82
CA THR A 275 -39.80 0.98 -35.15
C THR A 275 -39.42 1.08 -33.68
N THR A 276 -38.85 2.20 -33.23
CA THR A 276 -38.95 2.60 -31.82
C THR A 276 -38.87 4.13 -31.75
N ALA A 277 -40.00 4.73 -31.39
CA ALA A 277 -40.10 6.15 -31.13
C ALA A 277 -39.34 6.48 -29.83
N TYR A 278 -38.34 7.35 -29.91
CA TYR A 278 -37.91 8.13 -28.76
C TYR A 278 -37.56 9.55 -29.23
N ILE A 279 -38.01 10.49 -28.41
CA ILE A 279 -38.15 11.92 -28.64
C ILE A 279 -36.77 12.56 -28.86
N ALA A 280 -36.55 13.17 -30.02
CA ALA A 280 -35.43 14.06 -30.27
C ALA A 280 -35.89 15.51 -30.07
N SER A 281 -35.37 16.17 -29.03
CA SER A 281 -35.43 17.64 -28.91
C SER A 281 -34.33 18.28 -29.79
N PRO A 282 -34.61 19.36 -30.53
CA PRO A 282 -33.72 19.84 -31.58
C PRO A 282 -32.94 21.08 -31.12
N LEU A 283 -31.65 20.95 -30.80
CA LEU A 283 -30.77 22.12 -30.78
C LEU A 283 -29.36 21.75 -31.27
N SER A 284 -28.87 22.57 -32.20
CA SER A 284 -27.50 22.69 -32.72
C SER A 284 -26.99 21.61 -33.69
N CYS A 285 -27.27 21.82 -34.98
CA CYS A 285 -26.25 21.60 -36.01
C CYS A 285 -26.59 22.42 -37.27
N THR A 286 -26.23 23.69 -37.25
CA THR A 286 -26.11 24.52 -38.47
C THR A 286 -24.81 24.14 -39.16
N VAL A 287 -24.89 23.53 -40.34
CA VAL A 287 -23.75 23.46 -41.27
C VAL A 287 -24.17 24.08 -42.59
N SER A 288 -23.42 25.13 -42.93
CA SER A 288 -23.45 25.98 -44.10
C SER A 288 -23.36 25.21 -45.41
N MET A 289 -24.28 25.48 -46.34
CA MET A 289 -24.15 25.13 -47.75
C MET A 289 -23.19 26.10 -48.44
N SER A 290 -22.06 25.61 -48.94
CA SER A 290 -21.30 26.28 -50.00
C SER A 290 -21.67 25.63 -51.34
N SER A 291 -22.31 26.42 -52.19
CA SER A 291 -22.62 26.09 -53.58
C SER A 291 -21.35 26.18 -54.42
N SER A 292 -21.01 25.09 -55.12
CA SER A 292 -20.06 25.11 -56.24
C SER A 292 -20.86 24.95 -57.53
N SER A 293 -21.02 26.04 -58.27
CA SER A 293 -21.49 26.04 -59.66
C SER A 293 -20.29 25.87 -60.58
N ARG A 294 -20.29 24.81 -61.39
CA ARG A 294 -19.58 24.75 -62.66
C ARG A 294 -20.56 25.10 -63.76
N SER A 295 -20.26 26.15 -64.53
CA SER A 295 -20.44 26.32 -65.99
C SER A 295 -19.92 27.70 -66.32
#